data_AF-A0A6N8HV19-F1
#
_entry.id   AF-A0A6N8HV19-F1
#
_cell.length_a   1.000
_cell.length_b   1.000
_cell.length_c   1.000
_cell.angle_alpha   90.00
_cell.angle_beta   90.00
_cell.angle_gamma   90.00
#
_symmetry.space_group_name_H-M   'P 1'
#
loop_
_entity.id
_entity.type
_entity.pdbx_description
1 polymer ?
#
loop_
_entity_poly.entity_id
_entity_poly.type
_entity_poly.pdbx_seq_one_letter_code
_entity_poly.pdbx_strand_id
1 'polypeptide(L)'
;MRQSFRRLFLVPLLAAGILLSGVSPAFAASAASVLTLTATPNPSGNYVALNWTNSDKSQPYSYMLYSKSAHESTFQSIPAKDSAKVLNIYPVVTPTVSFTTWQGKSYTLPKSASLKMWMETPNGHNSKGYGEGLISVDTVSIFDFNANPDAYLKNADGSYKYDVLYFGAWDNNNLQDLSVAAEAGTDAFIRTGRGVCFGHDTLVSNDAIANPNFFKLAHYVNIETINHYTPLGGSEISVTKKGLLTNYPWNIGGIGTALTIPTSHSNSQIALGDIWMAYQPPYPYCGGVPQSDSNGKGTNNFYLTTWSNCALIQTGHSDGEATPDEQRVTANTLFYLAQITTDTSWNDHKGQDLDAPDEPAISGVTHNSGRTQYTVNYSSQDNATGYQYYVEATGQNDGAKYDSPVISTSLKTGMKGYSIVVDNNPDTIPDGSIITTSNSYTFSRPSGSSFYIHIAAVDNAGNISAVTHYHTDELVSVTHPVSISYAIDPNSSTPFTAPDIPITNHSTFPVQVSVAGLKATSGIGDAAPRPIRTGTA
;
A
#
# COMPACT_ATOMS: atom_id res chain seq x y z
N MET A 1 38.62 51.70 12.29
CA MET A 1 40.10 51.68 12.43
C MET A 1 40.61 50.55 11.55
N ARG A 2 41.19 50.79 10.35
CA ARG A 2 42.61 51.15 10.08
C ARG A 2 43.53 50.13 10.78
N GLN A 3 44.38 49.30 10.16
CA GLN A 3 45.23 49.31 8.94
C GLN A 3 45.49 47.83 8.55
N SER A 4 45.58 47.30 7.31
CA SER A 4 46.31 47.64 6.08
C SER A 4 47.85 47.66 6.19
N PHE A 5 48.54 46.61 5.72
CA PHE A 5 49.83 46.75 5.03
C PHE A 5 50.05 45.65 3.96
N ARG A 6 50.11 46.11 2.71
CA ARG A 6 50.69 45.45 1.52
C ARG A 6 52.20 45.67 1.49
N ARG A 7 52.95 44.78 0.83
CA ARG A 7 54.06 45.03 -0.15
C ARG A 7 54.57 43.67 -0.67
N LEU A 8 54.39 43.30 -1.95
CA LEU A 8 54.98 43.73 -3.24
C LEU A 8 56.28 42.99 -3.64
N PHE A 9 56.15 42.18 -4.71
CA PHE A 9 57.05 41.82 -5.83
C PHE A 9 58.53 41.45 -5.58
N LEU A 10 58.97 40.30 -6.13
CA LEU A 10 59.71 40.24 -7.41
C LEU A 10 60.00 38.77 -7.82
N VAL A 11 59.83 38.47 -9.10
CA VAL A 11 60.26 37.24 -9.79
C VAL A 11 61.76 37.34 -10.13
N PRO A 12 62.48 36.21 -10.19
CA PRO A 12 63.24 35.96 -11.42
C PRO A 12 62.99 34.54 -11.98
N LEU A 13 62.79 34.52 -13.30
CA LEU A 13 62.97 33.36 -14.18
C LEU A 13 64.42 32.86 -14.06
N LEU A 14 64.61 31.55 -13.88
CA LEU A 14 65.73 30.85 -14.54
C LEU A 14 65.39 29.38 -14.75
N ALA A 15 65.72 28.93 -15.97
CA ALA A 15 65.29 27.70 -16.60
C ALA A 15 66.12 26.46 -16.22
N ALA A 16 65.57 25.31 -16.64
CA ALA A 16 66.24 24.08 -17.08
C ALA A 16 66.12 22.86 -16.15
N GLY A 17 65.65 21.75 -16.75
CA GLY A 17 65.86 20.40 -16.21
C GLY A 17 64.65 19.49 -16.31
N ILE A 18 64.26 19.12 -17.54
CA ILE A 18 63.40 17.96 -17.80
C ILE A 18 64.08 16.72 -17.22
N LEU A 19 63.45 16.05 -16.26
CA LEU A 19 63.64 14.62 -16.00
C LEU A 19 62.27 14.01 -15.71
N LEU A 20 61.78 13.25 -16.69
CA LEU A 20 60.58 12.43 -16.58
C LEU A 20 60.76 11.41 -15.46
N SER A 21 59.91 11.48 -14.43
CA SER A 21 59.54 10.31 -13.64
C SER A 21 58.04 10.10 -13.84
N GLY A 22 57.71 9.14 -14.70
CA GLY A 22 56.33 8.69 -14.91
C GLY A 22 55.77 8.16 -13.60
N VAL A 23 54.91 8.94 -12.97
CA VAL A 23 54.01 8.44 -11.93
C VAL A 23 52.67 8.24 -12.62
N SER A 24 52.47 7.02 -13.13
CA SER A 24 51.12 6.58 -13.49
C SER A 24 50.26 6.66 -12.23
N PRO A 25 49.07 7.27 -12.24
CA PRO A 25 48.16 7.14 -11.13
C PRO A 25 47.79 5.65 -11.05
N ALA A 26 48.27 4.98 -10.00
CA ALA A 26 47.81 3.66 -9.66
C ALA A 26 46.32 3.77 -9.36
N PHE A 27 45.49 3.33 -10.29
CA PHE A 27 44.11 3.01 -10.00
C PHE A 27 44.14 1.92 -8.93
N ALA A 28 43.86 2.30 -7.69
CA ALA A 28 43.55 1.32 -6.65
C ALA A 28 42.29 0.59 -7.11
N ALA A 29 42.46 -0.60 -7.68
CA ALA A 29 41.36 -1.49 -7.97
C ALA A 29 40.70 -1.81 -6.62
N SER A 30 39.47 -1.32 -6.42
CA SER A 30 38.62 -1.81 -5.33
C SER A 30 38.59 -3.32 -5.43
N ALA A 31 38.92 -4.03 -4.35
CA ALA A 31 38.69 -5.47 -4.29
C ALA A 31 37.21 -5.73 -4.66
N ALA A 32 36.98 -6.66 -5.58
CA ALA A 32 35.62 -7.03 -5.95
C ALA A 32 34.91 -7.60 -4.72
N SER A 33 33.67 -7.18 -4.48
CA SER A 33 32.87 -7.74 -3.39
C SER A 33 32.70 -9.25 -3.60
N VAL A 34 32.88 -10.03 -2.52
CA VAL A 34 32.73 -11.49 -2.57
C VAL A 34 31.30 -11.88 -2.95
N LEU A 35 30.33 -11.12 -2.42
CA LEU A 35 28.89 -11.24 -2.70
C LEU A 35 28.43 -9.99 -3.45
N THR A 36 27.85 -10.16 -4.64
CA THR A 36 27.28 -9.06 -5.43
C THR A 36 25.82 -9.32 -5.72
N LEU A 37 25.00 -8.26 -5.76
CA LEU A 37 23.57 -8.32 -6.01
C LEU A 37 23.21 -7.35 -7.14
N THR A 38 22.25 -7.74 -7.98
CA THR A 38 21.58 -6.87 -8.96
C THR A 38 20.07 -6.93 -8.73
N ALA A 39 19.40 -5.81 -9.00
CA ALA A 39 17.95 -5.68 -8.92
C ALA A 39 17.43 -5.08 -10.22
N THR A 40 16.62 -5.83 -10.94
CA THR A 40 16.06 -5.44 -12.24
C THR A 40 14.53 -5.34 -12.12
N PRO A 41 13.95 -4.13 -12.22
CA PRO A 41 12.50 -3.98 -12.10
C PRO A 41 11.79 -4.64 -13.29
N ASN A 42 10.68 -5.33 -13.04
CA ASN A 42 9.77 -5.85 -14.06
C ASN A 42 8.39 -5.19 -13.94
N PRO A 43 8.16 -4.08 -14.66
CA PRO A 43 6.88 -3.36 -14.65
C PRO A 43 5.68 -4.23 -15.01
N SER A 44 5.83 -5.13 -16.00
CA SER A 44 4.72 -5.94 -16.51
C SER A 44 4.26 -7.02 -15.51
N GLY A 45 5.18 -7.54 -14.72
CA GLY A 45 4.90 -8.53 -13.68
C GLY A 45 4.67 -7.92 -12.30
N ASN A 46 4.88 -6.61 -12.15
CA ASN A 46 4.83 -5.88 -10.88
C ASN A 46 5.71 -6.54 -9.78
N TYR A 47 6.97 -6.81 -10.12
CA TYR A 47 7.97 -7.37 -9.20
C TYR A 47 9.39 -6.86 -9.52
N VAL A 48 10.35 -7.12 -8.62
CA VAL A 48 11.79 -6.85 -8.86
C VAL A 48 12.56 -8.16 -8.96
N ALA A 49 13.22 -8.40 -10.10
CA ALA A 49 14.08 -9.57 -10.29
C ALA A 49 15.45 -9.34 -9.62
N LEU A 50 15.76 -10.15 -8.62
CA LEU A 50 17.00 -10.11 -7.85
C LEU A 50 17.91 -11.24 -8.33
N ASN A 51 19.19 -10.94 -8.59
CA ASN A 51 20.21 -11.94 -8.94
C ASN A 51 21.49 -11.63 -8.18
N TRP A 52 22.11 -12.64 -7.58
CA TRP A 52 23.35 -12.46 -6.85
C TRP A 52 24.40 -13.49 -7.22
N THR A 53 25.66 -13.14 -7.01
CA THR A 53 26.77 -14.06 -7.16
C THR A 53 27.60 -14.07 -5.90
N ASN A 54 27.96 -15.27 -5.44
CA ASN A 54 28.91 -15.46 -4.36
C ASN A 54 30.17 -16.11 -4.94
N SER A 55 31.29 -15.38 -4.89
CA SER A 55 32.58 -15.86 -5.39
C SER A 55 33.31 -16.78 -4.42
N ASP A 56 32.93 -16.78 -3.13
CA ASP A 56 33.43 -17.76 -2.18
C ASP A 56 32.77 -19.11 -2.41
N LYS A 57 33.61 -20.12 -2.66
CA LYS A 57 33.24 -21.52 -2.93
C LYS A 57 33.82 -22.49 -1.89
N SER A 58 34.35 -21.97 -0.77
CA SER A 58 34.95 -22.78 0.29
C SER A 58 33.96 -23.71 0.98
N GLN A 59 32.67 -23.37 0.96
CA GLN A 59 31.58 -24.13 1.55
C GLN A 59 30.25 -23.83 0.84
N PRO A 60 29.20 -24.65 1.04
CA PRO A 60 27.86 -24.29 0.63
C PRO A 60 27.32 -23.10 1.44
N TYR A 61 26.49 -22.30 0.79
CA TYR A 61 25.90 -21.09 1.35
C TYR A 61 24.37 -21.13 1.24
N SER A 62 23.69 -20.59 2.24
CA SER A 62 22.30 -20.16 2.15
C SER A 62 22.21 -18.64 2.16
N TYR A 63 21.10 -18.09 1.67
CA TYR A 63 20.90 -16.67 1.50
C TYR A 63 19.57 -16.22 2.11
N MET A 64 19.60 -15.03 2.71
CA MET A 64 18.41 -14.26 3.05
C MET A 64 18.45 -12.95 2.29
N LEU A 65 17.31 -12.54 1.75
CA LEU A 65 17.17 -11.28 1.05
C LEU A 65 16.49 -10.27 1.97
N TYR A 66 16.94 -9.03 1.89
CA TYR A 66 16.39 -7.93 2.67
C TYR A 66 16.01 -6.79 1.75
N SER A 67 14.85 -6.19 2.02
CA SER A 67 14.38 -5.02 1.29
C SER A 67 13.84 -3.94 2.20
N LYS A 68 13.89 -2.72 1.69
CA LYS A 68 13.30 -1.53 2.29
C LYS A 68 12.73 -0.66 1.19
N SER A 69 11.43 -0.39 1.22
CA SER A 69 10.81 0.57 0.30
C SER A 69 11.02 2.02 0.73
N ALA A 70 10.66 2.97 -0.13
CA ALA A 70 10.63 4.40 0.20
C ALA A 70 9.65 4.74 1.34
N HIS A 71 8.69 3.86 1.62
CA HIS A 71 7.71 4.00 2.72
C HIS A 71 8.14 3.30 4.01
N GLU A 72 9.29 2.63 4.01
CA GLU A 72 9.79 1.86 5.15
C GLU A 72 11.07 2.50 5.70
N SER A 73 11.17 2.55 7.03
CA SER A 73 12.34 3.13 7.71
C SER A 73 13.46 2.12 7.95
N THR A 74 13.15 0.82 7.94
CA THR A 74 14.07 -0.27 8.27
C THR A 74 14.03 -1.37 7.22
N PHE A 75 15.14 -2.10 7.06
CA PHE A 75 15.16 -3.30 6.24
C PHE A 75 14.41 -4.43 6.95
N GLN A 76 13.62 -5.16 6.18
CA GLN A 76 12.98 -6.39 6.60
C GLN A 76 13.40 -7.51 5.64
N SER A 77 13.50 -8.73 6.15
CA SER A 77 13.70 -9.89 5.28
C SER A 77 12.47 -10.10 4.38
N ILE A 78 12.68 -10.76 3.24
CA ILE A 78 11.63 -11.05 2.27
C ILE A 78 11.59 -12.55 1.92
N PRO A 79 10.45 -13.07 1.44
CA PRO A 79 10.37 -14.43 0.88
C PRO A 79 11.41 -14.67 -0.19
N ALA A 80 11.85 -15.92 -0.28
CA ALA A 80 12.88 -16.35 -1.21
C ALA A 80 12.60 -17.75 -1.78
N LYS A 81 11.34 -18.21 -1.73
CA LYS A 81 10.95 -19.58 -2.11
C LYS A 81 9.65 -19.62 -2.89
N ASP A 82 9.59 -20.49 -3.90
CA ASP A 82 8.38 -20.78 -4.67
C ASP A 82 7.40 -21.70 -3.94
N SER A 83 7.82 -22.34 -2.84
CA SER A 83 7.00 -23.19 -2.00
C SER A 83 7.50 -23.19 -0.55
N ALA A 84 6.61 -23.44 0.40
CA ALA A 84 6.91 -23.48 1.82
C ALA A 84 6.64 -24.87 2.39
N LYS A 85 7.62 -25.43 3.10
CA LYS A 85 7.43 -26.62 3.93
C LYS A 85 7.28 -26.21 5.40
N VAL A 86 6.12 -26.51 5.98
CA VAL A 86 5.70 -26.03 7.29
C VAL A 86 5.61 -27.20 8.28
N LEU A 87 6.11 -27.00 9.49
CA LEU A 87 5.79 -27.86 10.63
C LEU A 87 4.74 -27.18 11.49
N ASN A 88 3.54 -27.77 11.57
CA ASN A 88 2.51 -27.37 12.52
C ASN A 88 2.75 -28.07 13.86
N ILE A 89 3.20 -27.31 14.85
CA ILE A 89 3.30 -27.74 16.25
C ILE A 89 1.98 -27.39 16.92
N TYR A 90 1.12 -28.39 17.10
CA TYR A 90 -0.24 -28.18 17.60
C TYR A 90 -0.39 -28.62 19.07
N PRO A 91 -1.22 -27.93 19.86
CA PRO A 91 -1.50 -28.36 21.22
C PRO A 91 -2.42 -29.57 21.23
N VAL A 92 -2.26 -30.47 22.20
CA VAL A 92 -3.10 -31.68 22.27
C VAL A 92 -4.51 -31.30 22.74
N VAL A 93 -5.52 -31.63 21.95
CA VAL A 93 -6.94 -31.40 22.25
C VAL A 93 -7.76 -32.64 21.92
N THR A 94 -8.93 -32.80 22.54
CA THR A 94 -9.81 -33.96 22.36
C THR A 94 -10.52 -34.03 21.00
N PRO A 95 -11.15 -32.95 20.48
CA PRO A 95 -11.90 -33.07 19.24
C PRO A 95 -10.97 -33.31 18.06
N THR A 96 -11.35 -34.22 17.16
CA THR A 96 -10.59 -34.56 15.96
C THR A 96 -11.37 -34.22 14.70
N VAL A 97 -10.65 -33.98 13.61
CA VAL A 97 -11.18 -33.81 12.26
C VAL A 97 -10.59 -34.86 11.32
N SER A 98 -11.41 -35.40 10.43
CA SER A 98 -10.96 -36.33 9.38
C SER A 98 -11.13 -35.69 8.01
N PHE A 99 -10.10 -35.79 7.17
CA PHE A 99 -10.06 -35.16 5.86
C PHE A 99 -9.17 -35.94 4.89
N THR A 100 -9.30 -35.64 3.60
CA THR A 100 -8.45 -36.19 2.54
C THR A 100 -7.76 -35.04 1.81
N THR A 101 -6.45 -35.16 1.59
CA THR A 101 -5.68 -34.15 0.87
C THR A 101 -5.92 -34.24 -0.64
N TRP A 102 -5.50 -33.21 -1.39
CA TRP A 102 -5.56 -33.20 -2.85
C TRP A 102 -4.71 -34.30 -3.50
N GLN A 103 -3.77 -34.88 -2.75
CA GLN A 103 -2.99 -36.06 -3.14
C GLN A 103 -3.68 -37.40 -2.82
N GLY A 104 -4.91 -37.38 -2.29
CA GLY A 104 -5.67 -38.58 -1.97
C GLY A 104 -5.28 -39.27 -0.66
N LYS A 105 -4.50 -38.61 0.22
CA LYS A 105 -4.12 -39.18 1.52
C LYS A 105 -5.09 -38.73 2.61
N SER A 106 -5.65 -39.69 3.35
CA SER A 106 -6.58 -39.42 4.45
C SER A 106 -5.86 -39.31 5.79
N TYR A 107 -6.36 -38.43 6.65
CA TYR A 107 -5.85 -38.18 7.99
C TYR A 107 -7.00 -38.05 8.98
N THR A 108 -6.73 -38.41 10.24
CA THR A 108 -7.55 -38.05 11.40
C THR A 108 -6.61 -37.40 12.41
N LEU A 109 -6.79 -36.10 12.65
CA LEU A 109 -5.92 -35.30 13.52
C LEU A 109 -6.76 -34.51 14.53
N PRO A 110 -6.21 -34.09 15.68
CA PRO A 110 -6.85 -33.12 16.55
C PRO A 110 -7.24 -31.85 15.79
N LYS A 111 -8.35 -31.19 16.16
CA LYS A 111 -8.80 -29.95 15.50
C LYS A 111 -7.77 -28.81 15.60
N SER A 112 -6.94 -28.80 16.63
CA SER A 112 -5.82 -27.86 16.75
C SER A 112 -4.72 -28.07 15.68
N ALA A 113 -4.70 -29.23 15.01
CA ALA A 113 -3.78 -29.54 13.91
C ALA A 113 -4.35 -29.18 12.53
N SER A 114 -5.48 -28.45 12.47
CA SER A 114 -6.25 -28.24 11.23
C SER A 114 -5.52 -27.48 10.12
N LEU A 115 -4.37 -26.85 10.38
CA LEU A 115 -3.58 -26.21 9.33
C LEU A 115 -3.33 -27.14 8.14
N LYS A 116 -3.06 -28.43 8.38
CA LYS A 116 -2.86 -29.39 7.29
C LYS A 116 -4.10 -29.55 6.41
N MET A 117 -5.27 -29.63 7.04
CA MET A 117 -6.54 -29.69 6.31
C MET A 117 -6.75 -28.41 5.51
N TRP A 118 -6.57 -27.24 6.14
CA TRP A 118 -6.77 -25.95 5.48
C TRP A 118 -5.90 -25.80 4.24
N MET A 119 -4.61 -26.14 4.36
CA MET A 119 -3.64 -25.96 3.28
C MET A 119 -3.77 -27.01 2.17
N GLU A 120 -4.15 -28.25 2.49
CA GLU A 120 -4.02 -29.38 1.56
C GLU A 120 -5.34 -30.07 1.17
N THR A 121 -6.49 -29.68 1.72
CA THR A 121 -7.79 -30.25 1.32
C THR A 121 -8.46 -29.42 0.23
N PRO A 122 -8.85 -30.01 -0.92
CA PRO A 122 -9.59 -29.31 -1.95
C PRO A 122 -10.84 -28.63 -1.40
N ASN A 123 -11.11 -27.40 -1.83
CA ASN A 123 -12.26 -26.62 -1.39
C ASN A 123 -12.86 -25.82 -2.55
N GLY A 124 -13.90 -25.02 -2.28
CA GLY A 124 -14.58 -24.22 -3.30
C GLY A 124 -13.71 -23.12 -3.94
N HIS A 125 -12.56 -22.79 -3.36
CA HIS A 125 -11.64 -21.77 -3.85
C HIS A 125 -10.49 -22.34 -4.69
N ASN A 126 -9.93 -23.50 -4.30
CA ASN A 126 -8.81 -24.12 -5.02
C ASN A 126 -8.83 -25.65 -4.88
N SER A 127 -8.52 -26.34 -5.99
CA SER A 127 -8.49 -27.81 -6.06
C SER A 127 -7.36 -28.44 -5.24
N LYS A 128 -6.42 -27.64 -4.73
CA LYS A 128 -5.31 -28.06 -3.85
C LYS A 128 -5.41 -27.54 -2.42
N GLY A 129 -6.54 -26.91 -2.05
CA GLY A 129 -6.73 -26.27 -0.75
C GLY A 129 -6.19 -24.85 -0.68
N TYR A 130 -6.26 -24.22 0.51
CA TYR A 130 -5.81 -22.83 0.67
C TYR A 130 -4.29 -22.65 0.57
N GLY A 131 -3.51 -23.74 0.60
CA GLY A 131 -2.09 -23.69 0.32
C GLY A 131 -1.76 -23.61 -1.17
N GLU A 132 -2.75 -23.72 -2.06
CA GLU A 132 -2.63 -23.73 -3.54
C GLU A 132 -1.65 -24.79 -4.10
N GLY A 133 -1.25 -25.76 -3.29
CA GLY A 133 -0.15 -26.68 -3.59
C GLY A 133 1.25 -26.07 -3.49
N LEU A 134 1.37 -24.84 -3.00
CA LEU A 134 2.62 -24.13 -2.68
C LEU A 134 3.05 -24.38 -1.23
N ILE A 135 2.11 -24.76 -0.35
CA ILE A 135 2.37 -25.02 1.06
C ILE A 135 2.14 -26.51 1.35
N SER A 136 3.12 -27.12 2.00
CA SER A 136 3.02 -28.49 2.54
C SER A 136 3.20 -28.48 4.05
N VAL A 137 2.40 -29.27 4.75
CA VAL A 137 2.30 -29.24 6.21
C VAL A 137 2.53 -30.62 6.79
N ASP A 138 3.59 -30.76 7.58
CA ASP A 138 3.75 -31.85 8.52
C ASP A 138 3.24 -31.40 9.90
N THR A 139 2.83 -32.35 10.74
CA THR A 139 2.20 -32.06 12.03
C THR A 139 2.88 -32.81 13.16
N VAL A 140 3.08 -32.16 14.30
CA VAL A 140 3.57 -32.78 15.53
C VAL A 140 2.83 -32.20 16.73
N SER A 141 2.53 -33.02 17.73
CA SER A 141 1.96 -32.51 18.98
C SER A 141 3.02 -31.70 19.74
N ILE A 142 2.61 -30.67 20.47
CA ILE A 142 3.54 -29.92 21.31
C ILE A 142 4.18 -30.79 22.40
N PHE A 143 3.50 -31.84 22.86
CA PHE A 143 4.06 -32.83 23.79
C PHE A 143 5.28 -33.54 23.20
N ASP A 144 5.14 -34.08 21.98
CA ASP A 144 6.21 -34.81 21.32
C ASP A 144 7.35 -33.86 20.90
N PHE A 145 6.99 -32.66 20.42
CA PHE A 145 7.96 -31.63 20.10
C PHE A 145 8.78 -31.20 21.33
N ASN A 146 8.12 -31.01 22.48
CA ASN A 146 8.76 -30.68 23.74
C ASN A 146 9.69 -31.79 24.26
N ALA A 147 9.37 -33.05 23.96
CA ALA A 147 10.16 -34.20 24.37
C ALA A 147 11.45 -34.35 23.54
N ASN A 148 11.40 -34.05 22.23
CA ASN A 148 12.57 -34.14 21.35
C ASN A 148 12.45 -33.22 20.12
N PRO A 149 12.74 -31.92 20.26
CA PRO A 149 12.53 -30.97 19.16
C PRO A 149 13.41 -31.28 17.95
N ASP A 150 14.66 -31.69 18.15
CA ASP A 150 15.59 -31.97 17.06
C ASP A 150 15.16 -33.16 16.18
N ALA A 151 14.47 -34.17 16.73
CA ALA A 151 13.91 -35.26 15.94
C ALA A 151 12.88 -34.77 14.90
N TYR A 152 12.18 -33.68 15.22
CA TYR A 152 11.23 -33.05 14.31
C TYR A 152 11.89 -31.98 13.46
N LEU A 153 12.76 -31.13 14.01
CA LEU A 153 13.36 -30.02 13.27
C LEU A 153 14.40 -30.46 12.24
N LYS A 154 15.16 -31.53 12.51
CA LYS A 154 16.37 -31.88 11.75
C LYS A 154 16.30 -33.27 11.11
N ASN A 155 16.96 -33.41 9.98
CA ASN A 155 17.31 -34.68 9.36
C ASN A 155 18.44 -35.35 10.14
N ALA A 156 18.73 -36.62 9.80
CA ALA A 156 19.81 -37.38 10.43
C ALA A 156 21.21 -36.76 10.22
N ASP A 157 21.38 -35.97 9.14
CA ASP A 157 22.61 -35.22 8.85
C ASP A 157 22.68 -33.86 9.58
N GLY A 158 21.68 -33.53 10.40
CA GLY A 158 21.59 -32.26 11.14
C GLY A 158 20.98 -31.10 10.35
N SER A 159 20.70 -31.26 9.05
CA SER A 159 20.05 -30.22 8.24
C SER A 159 18.59 -30.03 8.67
N TYR A 160 18.11 -28.78 8.66
CA TYR A 160 16.72 -28.48 8.99
C TYR A 160 15.75 -28.95 7.90
N LYS A 161 14.62 -29.53 8.32
CA LYS A 161 13.59 -30.11 7.45
C LYS A 161 12.58 -29.10 6.90
N TYR A 162 12.40 -27.97 7.58
CA TYR A 162 11.29 -27.04 7.37
C TYR A 162 11.78 -25.64 7.09
N ASP A 163 10.91 -24.88 6.44
CA ASP A 163 11.09 -23.47 6.15
C ASP A 163 10.42 -22.60 7.21
N VAL A 164 9.26 -23.08 7.71
CA VAL A 164 8.43 -22.36 8.67
C VAL A 164 7.96 -23.29 9.78
N LEU A 165 8.03 -22.81 11.01
CA LEU A 165 7.30 -23.41 12.13
C LEU A 165 6.02 -22.62 12.36
N TYR A 166 4.92 -23.33 12.62
CA TYR A 166 3.67 -22.74 13.06
C TYR A 166 3.30 -23.33 14.41
N PHE A 167 3.18 -22.48 15.42
CA PHE A 167 2.59 -22.87 16.71
C PHE A 167 1.08 -22.63 16.61
N GLY A 168 0.32 -23.73 16.64
CA GLY A 168 -0.99 -23.87 16.01
C GLY A 168 -2.08 -22.85 16.36
N ALA A 169 -3.22 -23.03 15.68
CA ALA A 169 -4.41 -22.20 15.79
C ALA A 169 -5.35 -22.70 16.90
N TRP A 170 -4.98 -22.54 18.17
CA TRP A 170 -5.88 -22.88 19.27
C TRP A 170 -5.83 -21.84 20.38
N ASP A 171 -6.97 -21.67 21.06
CA ASP A 171 -7.11 -20.70 22.14
C ASP A 171 -6.08 -20.93 23.24
N ASN A 172 -5.26 -19.91 23.53
CA ASN A 172 -4.13 -19.96 24.45
C ASN A 172 -3.24 -21.20 24.28
N ASN A 173 -3.10 -21.68 23.04
CA ASN A 173 -2.43 -22.93 22.72
C ASN A 173 -2.84 -24.11 23.65
N ASN A 174 -4.11 -24.15 24.05
CA ASN A 174 -4.66 -25.06 25.06
C ASN A 174 -3.84 -25.13 26.37
N LEU A 175 -3.35 -23.98 26.85
CA LEU A 175 -2.51 -23.84 28.05
C LEU A 175 -1.19 -24.64 27.98
N GLN A 176 -0.75 -25.02 26.79
CA GLN A 176 0.48 -25.78 26.59
C GLN A 176 1.60 -24.85 26.11
N ASP A 177 2.64 -24.71 26.93
CA ASP A 177 3.84 -23.94 26.61
C ASP A 177 4.95 -24.84 26.03
N LEU A 178 5.99 -24.22 25.47
CA LEU A 178 7.22 -24.91 25.10
C LEU A 178 7.94 -25.44 26.33
N SER A 179 8.68 -26.53 26.16
CA SER A 179 9.75 -26.91 27.08
C SER A 179 10.97 -26.00 26.86
N VAL A 180 11.88 -25.95 27.84
CA VAL A 180 13.15 -25.21 27.69
C VAL A 180 13.95 -25.71 26.47
N ALA A 181 13.91 -27.01 26.19
CA ALA A 181 14.60 -27.58 25.04
C ALA A 181 13.94 -27.19 23.71
N ALA A 182 12.61 -27.20 23.65
CA ALA A 182 11.86 -26.78 22.47
C ALA A 182 12.05 -25.29 22.19
N GLU A 183 12.01 -24.45 23.22
CA GLU A 183 12.30 -23.02 23.11
C GLU A 183 13.69 -22.75 22.55
N ALA A 184 14.73 -23.39 23.10
CA ALA A 184 16.09 -23.27 22.57
C ALA A 184 16.22 -23.78 21.12
N GLY A 185 15.51 -24.86 20.77
CA GLY A 185 15.46 -25.39 19.41
C GLY A 185 14.78 -24.42 18.43
N THR A 186 13.71 -23.74 18.87
CA THR A 186 13.02 -22.71 18.11
C THR A 186 13.86 -21.44 17.97
N ASP A 187 14.52 -20.96 19.03
CA ASP A 187 15.48 -19.84 18.94
C ASP A 187 16.58 -20.13 17.92
N ALA A 188 17.20 -21.31 17.99
CA ALA A 188 18.22 -21.72 17.02
C ALA A 188 17.68 -21.77 15.58
N PHE A 189 16.44 -22.26 15.40
CA PHE A 189 15.77 -22.29 14.10
C PHE A 189 15.57 -20.87 13.53
N ILE A 190 15.06 -19.93 14.33
CA ILE A 190 14.85 -18.53 13.96
C ILE A 190 16.18 -17.86 13.58
N ARG A 191 17.24 -18.08 14.35
CA ARG A 191 18.57 -17.49 14.09
C ARG A 191 19.20 -17.92 12.76
N THR A 192 18.80 -19.07 12.23
CA THR A 192 19.23 -19.47 10.87
C THR A 192 18.60 -18.62 9.78
N GLY A 193 17.53 -17.87 10.07
CA GLY A 193 16.75 -17.10 9.10
C GLY A 193 15.39 -17.71 8.76
N ARG A 194 15.07 -18.88 9.32
CA ARG A 194 13.83 -19.60 9.00
C ARG A 194 12.63 -18.98 9.69
N GLY A 195 11.46 -19.15 9.09
CA GLY A 195 10.23 -18.52 9.51
C GLY A 195 9.62 -19.11 10.77
N VAL A 196 9.09 -18.30 11.68
CA VAL A 196 8.22 -18.79 12.75
C VAL A 196 6.95 -17.94 12.85
N CYS A 197 5.80 -18.60 12.75
CA CYS A 197 4.50 -17.99 13.00
C CYS A 197 3.99 -18.47 14.36
N PHE A 198 3.85 -17.53 15.29
CA PHE A 198 3.31 -17.75 16.61
C PHE A 198 1.78 -17.56 16.57
N GLY A 199 1.05 -18.53 17.12
CA GLY A 199 -0.40 -18.51 17.18
C GLY A 199 -0.97 -17.71 18.36
N HIS A 200 -2.29 -17.70 18.44
CA HIS A 200 -3.06 -16.94 19.42
C HIS A 200 -2.60 -17.20 20.87
N ASP A 201 -2.41 -16.11 21.62
CA ASP A 201 -2.06 -16.13 23.04
C ASP A 201 -0.77 -16.92 23.41
N THR A 202 0.15 -17.14 22.46
CA THR A 202 1.44 -17.80 22.74
C THR A 202 2.48 -16.84 23.32
N LEU A 203 2.67 -15.67 22.70
CA LEU A 203 3.67 -14.68 23.11
C LEU A 203 3.12 -13.71 24.17
N VAL A 204 2.74 -14.23 25.34
CA VAL A 204 2.12 -13.42 26.40
C VAL A 204 2.59 -13.83 27.80
N SER A 205 2.77 -12.82 28.64
CA SER A 205 2.93 -12.97 30.09
C SER A 205 2.31 -11.76 30.78
N ASN A 206 1.19 -11.96 31.47
CA ASN A 206 0.44 -10.95 32.24
C ASN A 206 -0.21 -11.58 33.49
N ASP A 207 -1.14 -10.87 34.12
CA ASP A 207 -1.86 -11.28 35.33
C ASP A 207 -2.92 -12.38 35.12
N ALA A 208 -3.21 -12.79 33.88
CA ALA A 208 -4.18 -13.83 33.52
C ALA A 208 -3.55 -15.02 32.76
N ILE A 209 -2.58 -14.77 31.87
CA ILE A 209 -1.96 -15.77 31.00
C ILE A 209 -0.44 -15.69 31.14
N ALA A 210 0.20 -16.85 31.31
CA ALA A 210 1.66 -16.94 31.42
C ALA A 210 2.20 -18.13 30.62
N ASN A 211 2.87 -17.82 29.51
CA ASN A 211 3.58 -18.78 28.67
C ASN A 211 5.09 -18.44 28.69
N PRO A 212 5.81 -18.74 29.80
CA PRO A 212 7.16 -18.23 30.03
C PRO A 212 8.20 -18.63 28.97
N ASN A 213 8.09 -19.80 28.34
CA ASN A 213 9.05 -20.22 27.33
C ASN A 213 8.73 -19.62 25.96
N PHE A 214 7.46 -19.61 25.52
CA PHE A 214 7.09 -18.83 24.34
C PHE A 214 7.48 -17.36 24.48
N PHE A 215 7.22 -16.75 25.64
CA PHE A 215 7.45 -15.33 25.86
C PHE A 215 8.93 -14.91 25.70
N LYS A 216 9.90 -15.80 25.93
CA LYS A 216 11.31 -15.52 25.63
C LYS A 216 11.56 -15.19 24.16
N LEU A 217 10.73 -15.72 23.25
CA LEU A 217 10.85 -15.53 21.81
C LEU A 217 10.12 -14.27 21.30
N ALA A 218 9.39 -13.55 22.17
CA ALA A 218 8.59 -12.38 21.80
C ALA A 218 9.41 -11.29 21.09
N HIS A 219 10.67 -11.11 21.49
CA HIS A 219 11.57 -10.13 20.91
C HIS A 219 11.81 -10.32 19.40
N TYR A 220 11.62 -11.53 18.87
CA TYR A 220 11.75 -11.78 17.42
C TYR A 220 10.61 -11.19 16.59
N VAL A 221 9.44 -10.98 17.19
CA VAL A 221 8.27 -10.36 16.51
C VAL A 221 8.19 -8.86 16.78
N ASN A 222 9.18 -8.28 17.48
CA ASN A 222 9.19 -6.88 17.87
C ASN A 222 7.89 -6.46 18.59
N ILE A 223 7.56 -7.20 19.65
CA ILE A 223 6.43 -6.88 20.52
C ILE A 223 6.92 -6.57 21.93
N GLU A 224 6.24 -5.64 22.59
CA GLU A 224 6.34 -5.41 24.03
C GLU A 224 5.10 -5.99 24.72
N THR A 225 5.12 -6.11 26.06
CA THR A 225 3.92 -6.49 26.81
C THR A 225 3.63 -5.55 27.97
N ILE A 226 2.32 -5.36 28.20
CA ILE A 226 1.76 -4.75 29.39
C ILE A 226 1.47 -5.87 30.38
N ASN A 227 1.89 -5.71 31.63
CA ASN A 227 1.61 -6.67 32.70
C ASN A 227 0.18 -6.52 33.25
N HIS A 228 -0.80 -6.52 32.37
CA HIS A 228 -2.22 -6.49 32.68
C HIS A 228 -3.03 -7.02 31.49
N TYR A 229 -4.02 -7.86 31.76
CA TYR A 229 -4.88 -8.44 30.75
C TYR A 229 -5.78 -7.38 30.10
N THR A 230 -5.38 -6.93 28.91
CA THR A 230 -6.10 -5.90 28.12
C THR A 230 -6.51 -6.45 26.75
N PRO A 231 -7.52 -7.34 26.69
CA PRO A 231 -7.97 -7.91 25.44
C PRO A 231 -8.67 -6.86 24.57
N LEU A 232 -8.44 -6.93 23.26
CA LEU A 232 -9.15 -6.15 22.26
C LEU A 232 -9.37 -6.99 21.02
N GLY A 233 -10.62 -7.08 20.58
CA GLY A 233 -10.96 -7.97 19.47
C GLY A 233 -12.40 -7.94 19.01
N GLY A 234 -12.71 -8.86 18.11
CA GLY A 234 -14.00 -9.00 17.45
C GLY A 234 -13.96 -10.07 16.35
N SER A 235 -14.97 -10.08 15.49
CA SER A 235 -15.10 -11.01 14.35
C SER A 235 -14.81 -10.35 13.00
N GLU A 236 -14.37 -9.09 13.00
CA GLU A 236 -14.07 -8.33 11.79
C GLU A 236 -12.71 -7.63 11.95
N ILE A 237 -11.88 -7.79 10.92
CA ILE A 237 -10.57 -7.16 10.80
C ILE A 237 -10.49 -6.41 9.47
N SER A 238 -9.65 -5.39 9.38
CA SER A 238 -9.38 -4.68 8.13
C SER A 238 -7.91 -4.72 7.78
N VAL A 239 -7.61 -4.78 6.49
CA VAL A 239 -6.25 -4.66 5.95
C VAL A 239 -5.72 -3.25 6.22
N THR A 240 -4.56 -3.15 6.87
CA THR A 240 -3.91 -1.87 7.24
C THR A 240 -2.61 -1.60 6.48
N LYS A 241 -2.00 -2.63 5.86
CA LYS A 241 -0.76 -2.51 5.08
C LYS A 241 -0.89 -3.31 3.78
N LYS A 242 -0.44 -2.74 2.66
CA LYS A 242 -0.35 -3.42 1.35
C LYS A 242 1.03 -4.05 1.18
N GLY A 243 1.08 -5.23 0.56
CA GLY A 243 2.33 -5.90 0.19
C GLY A 243 2.12 -7.35 -0.19
N LEU A 244 3.20 -8.12 -0.28
CA LEU A 244 3.15 -9.53 -0.66
C LEU A 244 2.17 -10.34 0.21
N LEU A 245 2.15 -10.07 1.53
CA LEU A 245 1.28 -10.77 2.47
C LEU A 245 -0.21 -10.57 2.18
N THR A 246 -0.61 -9.46 1.54
CA THR A 246 -2.01 -9.23 1.15
C THR A 246 -2.32 -9.68 -0.27
N ASN A 247 -1.31 -10.06 -1.06
CA ASN A 247 -1.45 -10.25 -2.50
C ASN A 247 -1.03 -11.65 -2.99
N TYR A 248 -0.37 -12.46 -2.17
CA TYR A 248 0.12 -13.78 -2.59
C TYR A 248 0.21 -14.80 -1.42
N PRO A 249 -0.15 -16.08 -1.65
CA PRO A 249 -0.77 -16.61 -2.88
C PRO A 249 -2.20 -16.09 -3.12
N TRP A 250 -2.88 -15.61 -2.08
CA TRP A 250 -4.21 -15.05 -2.19
C TRP A 250 -4.19 -13.53 -2.25
N ASN A 251 -4.99 -12.96 -3.16
CA ASN A 251 -5.35 -11.55 -3.07
C ASN A 251 -6.44 -11.38 -1.98
N ILE A 252 -6.04 -10.76 -0.87
CA ILE A 252 -6.86 -10.48 0.32
C ILE A 252 -7.58 -9.13 0.19
N GLY A 253 -7.14 -8.26 -0.73
CA GLY A 253 -7.68 -6.92 -0.94
C GLY A 253 -6.74 -5.79 -0.52
N GLY A 254 -7.15 -4.56 -0.83
CA GLY A 254 -6.41 -3.34 -0.48
C GLY A 254 -6.67 -2.87 0.95
N ILE A 255 -5.98 -1.80 1.37
CA ILE A 255 -6.20 -1.13 2.65
C ILE A 255 -7.70 -0.81 2.83
N GLY A 256 -8.24 -1.10 4.01
CA GLY A 256 -9.66 -0.91 4.31
C GLY A 256 -10.55 -2.12 3.99
N THR A 257 -10.03 -3.13 3.27
CA THR A 257 -10.80 -4.36 2.98
C THR A 257 -11.14 -5.08 4.28
N ALA A 258 -12.44 -5.21 4.55
CA ALA A 258 -12.95 -5.92 5.72
C ALA A 258 -12.93 -7.43 5.46
N LEU A 259 -12.44 -8.18 6.43
CA LEU A 259 -12.35 -9.64 6.41
C LEU A 259 -13.13 -10.20 7.59
N THR A 260 -13.85 -11.29 7.34
CA THR A 260 -14.62 -11.98 8.37
C THR A 260 -13.77 -13.07 8.99
N ILE A 261 -13.59 -13.02 10.30
CA ILE A 261 -12.90 -14.05 11.08
C ILE A 261 -13.82 -14.56 12.18
N PRO A 262 -13.53 -15.72 12.78
CA PRO A 262 -14.13 -16.04 14.07
C PRO A 262 -13.75 -14.99 15.11
N THR A 263 -14.59 -14.82 16.12
CA THR A 263 -14.28 -13.92 17.24
C THR A 263 -12.94 -14.30 17.86
N SER A 264 -11.98 -13.37 17.83
CA SER A 264 -10.67 -13.50 18.44
C SER A 264 -10.24 -12.15 19.01
N HIS A 265 -9.07 -12.11 19.64
CA HIS A 265 -8.52 -10.87 20.17
C HIS A 265 -7.00 -10.85 20.13
N SER A 266 -6.46 -9.64 20.16
CA SER A 266 -5.15 -9.39 20.75
C SER A 266 -5.28 -9.30 22.26
N ASN A 267 -4.19 -9.52 23.01
CA ASN A 267 -4.20 -9.19 24.43
C ASN A 267 -2.81 -8.75 24.86
N SER A 268 -2.72 -7.68 25.66
CA SER A 268 -1.52 -7.23 26.42
C SER A 268 -0.19 -7.05 25.66
N GLN A 269 -0.10 -7.51 24.41
CA GLN A 269 1.00 -7.41 23.48
C GLN A 269 0.86 -6.08 22.78
N ILE A 270 1.95 -5.35 22.67
CA ILE A 270 2.04 -4.09 21.94
C ILE A 270 2.93 -4.36 20.73
N ALA A 271 2.30 -4.45 19.56
CA ALA A 271 3.02 -4.64 18.31
C ALA A 271 3.76 -3.36 17.93
N LEU A 272 5.07 -3.49 17.71
CA LEU A 272 5.95 -2.44 17.16
C LEU A 272 6.45 -2.81 15.74
N GLY A 273 6.10 -4.00 15.26
CA GLY A 273 6.38 -4.47 13.92
C GLY A 273 5.38 -3.98 12.87
N ASP A 274 5.42 -4.59 11.70
CA ASP A 274 4.45 -4.32 10.64
C ASP A 274 3.09 -4.89 11.04
N ILE A 275 2.05 -4.05 11.05
CA ILE A 275 0.67 -4.47 11.30
C ILE A 275 -0.05 -4.58 9.96
N TRP A 276 -0.41 -5.81 9.60
CA TRP A 276 -1.03 -6.13 8.31
C TRP A 276 -2.56 -6.07 8.35
N MET A 277 -3.13 -6.48 9.47
CA MET A 277 -4.56 -6.40 9.74
C MET A 277 -4.81 -6.00 11.18
N ALA A 278 -5.86 -5.21 11.41
CA ALA A 278 -6.29 -4.75 12.73
C ALA A 278 -7.80 -4.94 12.93
N TYR A 279 -8.22 -5.15 14.18
CA TYR A 279 -9.64 -5.26 14.53
C TYR A 279 -10.37 -3.94 14.28
N GLN A 280 -11.66 -4.02 13.98
CA GLN A 280 -12.52 -2.86 13.74
C GLN A 280 -13.34 -2.47 14.99
N PRO A 281 -13.58 -1.16 15.22
CA PRO A 281 -14.52 -0.71 16.24
C PRO A 281 -15.94 -1.24 15.95
N PRO A 282 -16.76 -1.56 16.97
CA PRO A 282 -16.64 -1.14 18.36
C PRO A 282 -15.85 -2.09 19.28
N TYR A 283 -15.02 -3.00 18.74
CA TYR A 283 -14.25 -3.99 19.54
C TYR A 283 -15.13 -4.78 20.51
N PRO A 284 -16.13 -5.51 20.00
CA PRO A 284 -17.17 -6.12 20.82
C PRO A 284 -16.63 -7.15 21.84
N TYR A 285 -15.39 -7.64 21.65
CA TYR A 285 -14.76 -8.52 22.61
C TYR A 285 -14.29 -7.73 23.84
N CYS A 286 -14.93 -7.97 24.98
CA CYS A 286 -14.63 -7.36 26.29
C CYS A 286 -14.69 -5.82 26.35
N GLY A 287 -15.16 -5.14 25.31
CA GLY A 287 -15.21 -3.66 25.27
C GLY A 287 -13.82 -3.01 25.34
N GLY A 288 -12.81 -3.69 24.80
CA GLY A 288 -11.42 -3.24 24.85
C GLY A 288 -11.20 -1.88 24.19
N VAL A 289 -10.19 -1.16 24.67
CA VAL A 289 -9.74 0.12 24.11
C VAL A 289 -8.30 -0.04 23.62
N PRO A 290 -7.95 0.42 22.41
CA PRO A 290 -6.58 0.38 21.93
C PRO A 290 -5.60 0.99 22.95
N GLN A 291 -4.55 0.25 23.25
CA GLN A 291 -3.45 0.64 24.13
C GLN A 291 -2.18 0.77 23.30
N SER A 292 -1.27 1.65 23.73
CA SER A 292 0.06 1.80 23.15
C SER A 292 1.13 1.56 24.22
N ASP A 293 2.39 1.41 23.79
CA ASP A 293 3.53 1.45 24.69
C ASP A 293 3.67 2.83 25.33
N SER A 294 4.59 2.93 26.29
CA SER A 294 4.88 4.19 27.01
C SER A 294 5.27 5.37 26.11
N ASN A 295 5.73 5.12 24.87
CA ASN A 295 6.12 6.14 23.91
C ASN A 295 5.10 6.38 22.79
N GLY A 296 3.98 5.65 22.76
CA GLY A 296 2.94 5.79 21.73
C GLY A 296 3.36 5.27 20.34
N LYS A 297 4.36 4.40 20.26
CA LYS A 297 4.94 3.84 19.03
C LYS A 297 4.33 2.50 18.60
N GLY A 298 3.65 1.79 19.49
CA GLY A 298 3.00 0.51 19.18
C GLY A 298 1.50 0.50 19.50
N THR A 299 0.85 -0.61 19.19
CA THR A 299 -0.55 -0.81 19.56
C THR A 299 -0.85 -2.27 19.90
N ASN A 300 -1.79 -2.51 20.81
CA ASN A 300 -2.38 -3.84 20.96
C ASN A 300 -3.40 -4.15 19.86
N ASN A 301 -3.92 -3.17 19.12
CA ASN A 301 -4.87 -3.45 18.04
C ASN A 301 -4.19 -4.00 16.79
N PHE A 302 -3.97 -5.31 16.78
CA PHE A 302 -3.50 -6.07 15.62
C PHE A 302 -4.13 -7.46 15.61
N TYR A 303 -4.43 -7.96 14.42
CA TYR A 303 -4.73 -9.38 14.18
C TYR A 303 -3.50 -10.14 13.68
N LEU A 304 -2.66 -9.48 12.89
CA LEU A 304 -1.43 -10.04 12.36
C LEU A 304 -0.33 -8.98 12.39
N THR A 305 0.77 -9.31 13.04
CA THR A 305 2.00 -8.51 13.01
C THR A 305 3.21 -9.35 12.60
N THR A 306 4.15 -8.74 11.90
CA THR A 306 5.39 -9.39 11.46
C THR A 306 6.61 -8.53 11.78
N TRP A 307 7.73 -9.21 12.04
CA TRP A 307 9.04 -8.60 12.09
C TRP A 307 10.09 -9.60 11.62
N SER A 308 10.88 -9.21 10.60
CA SER A 308 11.88 -10.06 9.96
C SER A 308 11.30 -11.42 9.57
N ASN A 309 11.78 -12.49 10.20
CA ASN A 309 11.39 -13.87 9.95
C ASN A 309 10.43 -14.45 10.97
N CYS A 310 9.70 -13.60 11.70
CA CYS A 310 8.68 -14.04 12.62
C CYS A 310 7.37 -13.26 12.48
N ALA A 311 6.27 -13.93 12.82
CA ALA A 311 4.93 -13.36 12.84
C ALA A 311 4.19 -13.76 14.12
N LEU A 312 3.23 -12.94 14.54
CA LEU A 312 2.22 -13.26 15.53
C LEU A 312 0.84 -13.05 14.90
N ILE A 313 0.03 -14.10 14.89
CA ILE A 313 -1.32 -14.11 14.31
C ILE A 313 -2.34 -14.53 15.36
N GLN A 314 -3.51 -13.88 15.38
CA GLN A 314 -4.58 -14.15 16.35
C GLN A 314 -5.57 -15.24 15.91
N THR A 315 -5.19 -16.05 14.92
CA THR A 315 -5.91 -17.27 14.55
C THR A 315 -5.85 -18.29 15.68
N GLY A 316 -7.01 -18.74 16.17
CA GLY A 316 -7.08 -19.86 17.13
C GLY A 316 -8.21 -19.81 18.17
N HIS A 317 -8.85 -18.67 18.40
CA HIS A 317 -9.91 -18.49 19.40
C HIS A 317 -11.27 -19.14 19.03
N SER A 318 -11.27 -20.08 18.09
CA SER A 318 -12.47 -20.62 17.42
C SER A 318 -12.56 -22.15 17.41
N ASP A 319 -11.80 -22.83 18.28
CA ASP A 319 -11.73 -24.29 18.32
C ASP A 319 -11.38 -24.94 16.96
N GLY A 320 -10.59 -24.24 16.14
CA GLY A 320 -10.19 -24.66 14.80
C GLY A 320 -11.20 -24.37 13.68
N GLU A 321 -12.22 -23.55 13.92
CA GLU A 321 -13.23 -23.15 12.93
C GLU A 321 -12.83 -21.90 12.16
N ALA A 322 -11.66 -21.93 11.51
CA ALA A 322 -11.16 -20.79 10.74
C ALA A 322 -12.04 -20.48 9.51
N THR A 323 -12.35 -19.21 9.26
CA THR A 323 -13.07 -18.78 8.05
C THR A 323 -12.19 -18.89 6.80
N PRO A 324 -12.78 -18.84 5.58
CA PRO A 324 -12.00 -18.73 4.35
C PRO A 324 -11.02 -17.55 4.34
N ASP A 325 -11.39 -16.40 4.91
CA ASP A 325 -10.48 -15.24 4.99
C ASP A 325 -9.30 -15.53 5.92
N GLU A 326 -9.56 -16.05 7.11
CA GLU A 326 -8.53 -16.43 8.08
C GLU A 326 -7.56 -17.49 7.52
N GLN A 327 -8.08 -18.50 6.80
CA GLN A 327 -7.25 -19.53 6.18
C GLN A 327 -6.37 -18.96 5.06
N ARG A 328 -6.86 -18.00 4.26
CA ARG A 328 -6.07 -17.31 3.23
C ARG A 328 -5.01 -16.39 3.82
N VAL A 329 -5.35 -15.63 4.86
CA VAL A 329 -4.37 -14.79 5.60
C VAL A 329 -3.27 -15.67 6.21
N THR A 330 -3.64 -16.82 6.79
CA THR A 330 -2.67 -17.79 7.32
C THR A 330 -1.78 -18.34 6.21
N ALA A 331 -2.34 -18.74 5.07
CA ALA A 331 -1.55 -19.23 3.92
C ALA A 331 -0.53 -18.18 3.43
N ASN A 332 -0.98 -16.93 3.23
CA ASN A 332 -0.10 -15.84 2.83
C ASN A 332 1.01 -15.59 3.86
N THR A 333 0.69 -15.64 5.16
CA THR A 333 1.67 -15.46 6.24
C THR A 333 2.73 -16.56 6.21
N LEU A 334 2.33 -17.83 6.07
CA LEU A 334 3.27 -18.95 6.01
C LEU A 334 4.17 -18.87 4.77
N PHE A 335 3.62 -18.48 3.62
CA PHE A 335 4.42 -18.26 2.43
C PHE A 335 5.39 -17.07 2.61
N TYR A 336 4.91 -15.98 3.21
CA TYR A 336 5.71 -14.80 3.54
C TYR A 336 6.89 -15.11 4.49
N LEU A 337 6.77 -16.15 5.31
CA LEU A 337 7.82 -16.53 6.25
C LEU A 337 8.89 -17.49 5.66
N ALA A 338 8.70 -17.99 4.44
CA ALA A 338 9.67 -18.86 3.75
C ALA A 338 10.81 -18.04 3.10
N GLN A 339 11.79 -17.64 3.91
CA GLN A 339 12.74 -16.55 3.56
C GLN A 339 14.19 -16.97 3.33
N ILE A 340 14.53 -18.25 3.53
CA ILE A 340 15.87 -18.78 3.21
C ILE A 340 15.86 -19.45 1.86
N THR A 341 16.90 -19.22 1.05
CA THR A 341 17.14 -19.96 -0.18
C THR A 341 18.59 -20.40 -0.34
N THR A 342 18.83 -21.41 -1.17
CA THR A 342 20.17 -21.76 -1.67
C THR A 342 20.37 -21.32 -3.12
N ASP A 343 19.33 -20.80 -3.75
CA ASP A 343 19.38 -20.28 -5.11
C ASP A 343 20.18 -18.99 -5.16
N THR A 344 20.36 -18.46 -6.37
CA THR A 344 21.12 -17.23 -6.62
C THR A 344 20.32 -16.20 -7.41
N SER A 345 19.01 -16.43 -7.52
CA SER A 345 18.06 -15.54 -8.17
C SER A 345 16.70 -15.66 -7.49
N TRP A 346 15.96 -14.57 -7.44
CA TRP A 346 14.62 -14.53 -6.88
C TRP A 346 13.79 -13.42 -7.52
N ASN A 347 12.51 -13.69 -7.81
CA ASN A 347 11.57 -12.64 -8.21
C ASN A 347 10.88 -12.10 -6.96
N ASP A 348 11.36 -10.96 -6.46
CA ASP A 348 10.79 -10.32 -5.28
C ASP A 348 9.42 -9.72 -5.60
N HIS A 349 8.37 -10.43 -5.21
CA HIS A 349 6.99 -9.99 -5.30
C HIS A 349 6.56 -9.07 -4.13
N LYS A 350 7.43 -8.78 -3.13
CA LYS A 350 7.22 -7.65 -2.19
C LYS A 350 7.54 -6.32 -2.87
N GLY A 351 8.53 -6.29 -3.76
CA GLY A 351 8.90 -5.15 -4.59
C GLY A 351 7.83 -4.86 -5.64
N GLN A 352 6.74 -4.21 -5.24
CA GLN A 352 5.60 -3.85 -6.09
C GLN A 352 5.52 -2.33 -6.26
N ASP A 353 4.78 -1.87 -7.25
CA ASP A 353 4.44 -0.46 -7.37
C ASP A 353 3.30 -0.12 -6.40
N LEU A 354 3.60 0.74 -5.43
CA LEU A 354 2.74 1.13 -4.32
C LEU A 354 2.33 2.60 -4.40
N ASP A 355 3.00 3.39 -5.23
CA ASP A 355 2.79 4.83 -5.33
C ASP A 355 1.71 5.14 -6.37
N ALA A 356 0.66 5.80 -5.93
CA ALA A 356 -0.41 6.22 -6.83
C ALA A 356 0.08 7.26 -7.85
N PRO A 357 -0.54 7.32 -9.04
CA PRO A 357 -0.33 8.43 -9.97
C PRO A 357 -0.60 9.80 -9.34
N ASP A 358 -0.06 10.84 -9.96
CA ASP A 358 -0.35 12.22 -9.62
C ASP A 358 -1.85 12.51 -9.74
N GLU A 359 -2.34 13.39 -8.86
CA GLU A 359 -3.67 13.96 -8.97
C GLU A 359 -3.88 14.57 -10.40
N PRO A 360 -4.97 14.22 -11.13
CA PRO A 360 -5.17 14.67 -12.50
C PRO A 360 -5.30 16.19 -12.65
N ALA A 361 -4.35 16.83 -13.35
CA ALA A 361 -4.44 18.26 -13.65
C ALA A 361 -5.40 18.52 -14.83
N ILE A 362 -6.53 19.19 -14.59
CA ILE A 362 -7.46 19.62 -15.64
C ILE A 362 -6.91 20.87 -16.34
N SER A 363 -6.67 20.75 -17.65
CA SER A 363 -6.14 21.85 -18.48
C SER A 363 -7.25 22.68 -19.14
N GLY A 364 -8.48 22.15 -19.24
CA GLY A 364 -9.62 22.92 -19.68
C GLY A 364 -10.87 22.10 -19.95
N VAL A 365 -12.02 22.76 -19.83
CA VAL A 365 -13.34 22.24 -20.18
C VAL A 365 -13.90 23.06 -21.34
N THR A 366 -14.29 22.41 -22.42
CA THR A 366 -14.93 23.03 -23.59
C THR A 366 -16.29 22.40 -23.83
N HIS A 367 -17.13 23.06 -24.63
CA HIS A 367 -18.44 22.55 -25.00
C HIS A 367 -18.75 22.82 -26.48
N ASN A 368 -19.64 22.04 -27.06
CA ASN A 368 -20.17 22.34 -28.39
C ASN A 368 -21.07 23.59 -28.37
N SER A 369 -21.39 24.17 -29.54
CA SER A 369 -22.18 25.41 -29.62
C SER A 369 -23.55 25.33 -28.94
N GLY A 370 -24.16 24.14 -28.92
CA GLY A 370 -25.45 23.88 -28.27
C GLY A 370 -25.37 23.55 -26.78
N ARG A 371 -24.16 23.50 -26.19
CA ARG A 371 -23.91 23.05 -24.81
C ARG A 371 -24.54 21.70 -24.47
N THR A 372 -24.73 20.81 -25.45
CA THR A 372 -25.27 19.46 -25.20
C THR A 372 -24.19 18.45 -24.85
N GLN A 373 -22.93 18.76 -25.19
CA GLN A 373 -21.77 17.94 -24.88
C GLN A 373 -20.62 18.81 -24.40
N TYR A 374 -19.91 18.30 -23.41
CA TYR A 374 -18.72 18.89 -22.83
C TYR A 374 -17.53 17.96 -23.06
N THR A 375 -16.35 18.54 -23.25
CA THR A 375 -15.08 17.81 -23.32
C THR A 375 -14.14 18.39 -22.29
N VAL A 376 -13.65 17.55 -21.39
CA VAL A 376 -12.62 17.90 -20.41
C VAL A 376 -11.28 17.35 -20.87
N ASN A 377 -10.22 18.14 -20.74
CA ASN A 377 -8.85 17.76 -21.03
C ASN A 377 -8.05 17.76 -19.73
N TYR A 378 -7.22 16.74 -19.53
CA TYR A 378 -6.50 16.51 -18.28
C TYR A 378 -5.22 15.71 -18.52
N SER A 379 -4.34 15.68 -17.52
CA SER A 379 -3.13 14.87 -17.54
C SER A 379 -2.74 14.41 -16.15
N SER A 380 -2.19 13.22 -16.05
CA SER A 380 -1.54 12.68 -14.85
C SER A 380 -0.26 11.93 -15.26
N GLN A 381 0.63 11.69 -14.29
CA GLN A 381 1.81 10.86 -14.44
C GLN A 381 1.82 9.81 -13.34
N ASP A 382 2.23 8.61 -13.72
CA ASP A 382 2.43 7.53 -12.76
C ASP A 382 3.70 7.77 -11.92
N ASN A 383 3.71 7.31 -10.66
CA ASN A 383 4.83 7.46 -9.74
C ASN A 383 5.57 6.13 -9.58
N ALA A 384 6.84 6.17 -9.15
CA ALA A 384 7.66 4.97 -9.02
C ALA A 384 7.98 4.71 -7.55
N THR A 385 7.73 3.49 -7.09
CA THR A 385 8.15 3.08 -5.75
C THR A 385 9.63 2.73 -5.71
N GLY A 386 10.36 3.45 -4.87
CA GLY A 386 11.79 3.23 -4.64
C GLY A 386 12.05 2.08 -3.67
N TYR A 387 13.09 1.31 -3.95
CA TYR A 387 13.50 0.16 -3.14
C TYR A 387 15.02 0.12 -2.94
N GLN A 388 15.42 -0.35 -1.77
CA GLN A 388 16.80 -0.75 -1.46
C GLN A 388 16.83 -2.24 -1.13
N TYR A 389 17.92 -2.91 -1.54
CA TYR A 389 18.12 -4.34 -1.35
C TYR A 389 19.54 -4.66 -0.91
N TYR A 390 19.68 -5.71 -0.10
CA TYR A 390 20.93 -6.46 0.06
C TYR A 390 20.62 -7.95 0.25
N VAL A 391 21.64 -8.79 0.08
CA VAL A 391 21.55 -10.22 0.37
C VAL A 391 22.60 -10.58 1.43
N GLU A 392 22.19 -11.32 2.45
CA GLU A 392 23.06 -11.90 3.47
C GLU A 392 23.38 -13.34 3.06
N ALA A 393 24.66 -13.72 3.00
CA ALA A 393 25.08 -15.11 2.87
C ALA A 393 25.40 -15.69 4.24
N THR A 394 25.00 -16.94 4.48
CA THR A 394 25.37 -17.74 5.67
C THR A 394 26.09 -19.01 5.23
N GLY A 395 27.33 -19.21 5.69
CA GLY A 395 28.09 -20.43 5.49
C GLY A 395 27.44 -21.60 6.22
N GLN A 396 27.15 -22.70 5.52
CA GLN A 396 26.41 -23.81 6.12
C GLN A 396 27.28 -24.69 7.04
N ASN A 397 28.60 -24.61 6.95
CA ASN A 397 29.50 -25.40 7.80
C ASN A 397 29.89 -24.66 9.09
N ASP A 398 30.05 -23.34 9.03
CA ASP A 398 30.57 -22.51 10.13
C ASP A 398 29.59 -21.47 10.67
N GLY A 399 28.47 -21.23 9.99
CA GLY A 399 27.49 -20.22 10.34
C GLY A 399 27.97 -18.77 10.12
N ALA A 400 29.10 -18.57 9.45
CA ALA A 400 29.64 -17.24 9.18
C ALA A 400 28.72 -16.46 8.23
N LYS A 401 28.48 -15.18 8.55
CA LYS A 401 27.58 -14.29 7.82
C LYS A 401 28.30 -13.10 7.20
N TYR A 402 27.89 -12.71 6.00
CA TYR A 402 28.33 -11.47 5.36
C TYR A 402 27.33 -11.00 4.30
N ASP A 403 27.28 -9.68 4.12
CA ASP A 403 26.30 -9.03 3.24
C ASP A 403 26.90 -8.60 1.90
N SER A 404 26.05 -8.50 0.90
CA SER A 404 26.34 -7.72 -0.29
C SER A 404 26.29 -6.22 0.03
N PRO A 405 26.91 -5.36 -0.80
CA PRO A 405 26.58 -3.95 -0.81
C PRO A 405 25.07 -3.73 -0.99
N VAL A 406 24.55 -2.66 -0.39
CA VAL A 406 23.17 -2.21 -0.62
C VAL A 406 23.08 -1.61 -2.02
N ILE A 407 22.07 -2.03 -2.78
CA ILE A 407 21.72 -1.47 -4.09
C ILE A 407 20.33 -0.82 -4.05
N SER A 408 20.07 0.09 -4.97
CA SER A 408 18.77 0.75 -5.11
C SER A 408 18.17 0.51 -6.49
N THR A 409 16.85 0.42 -6.56
CA THR A 409 16.06 0.37 -7.80
C THR A 409 14.72 1.07 -7.58
N SER A 410 13.92 1.23 -8.63
CA SER A 410 12.55 1.73 -8.54
C SER A 410 11.66 0.98 -9.51
N LEU A 411 10.43 0.69 -9.12
CA LEU A 411 9.42 0.02 -9.94
C LEU A 411 8.30 1.00 -10.28
N LYS A 412 7.91 1.04 -11.56
CA LYS A 412 6.86 1.90 -12.10
C LYS A 412 6.08 1.11 -13.15
N THR A 413 4.80 0.87 -12.94
CA THR A 413 3.97 -0.01 -13.78
C THR A 413 3.29 0.71 -14.95
N GLY A 414 3.27 2.03 -14.92
CA GLY A 414 2.67 2.89 -15.94
C GLY A 414 1.17 3.07 -15.73
N MET A 415 0.63 4.09 -16.41
CA MET A 415 -0.79 4.43 -16.35
C MET A 415 -1.67 3.32 -16.94
N LYS A 416 -2.74 2.97 -16.22
CA LYS A 416 -3.82 2.11 -16.71
C LYS A 416 -4.96 2.92 -17.33
N GLY A 417 -5.27 4.10 -16.79
CA GLY A 417 -6.27 5.02 -17.33
C GLY A 417 -6.85 5.95 -16.27
N TYR A 418 -8.05 6.46 -16.54
CA TYR A 418 -8.76 7.41 -15.68
C TYR A 418 -10.15 6.91 -15.31
N SER A 419 -10.51 7.06 -14.04
CA SER A 419 -11.86 6.87 -13.50
C SER A 419 -12.55 8.21 -13.39
N ILE A 420 -13.75 8.34 -13.98
CA ILE A 420 -14.42 9.62 -14.16
C ILE A 420 -15.88 9.52 -13.76
N VAL A 421 -16.33 10.44 -12.91
CA VAL A 421 -17.75 10.64 -12.60
C VAL A 421 -18.12 12.09 -12.88
N VAL A 422 -19.31 12.31 -13.42
CA VAL A 422 -19.87 13.65 -13.66
C VAL A 422 -21.26 13.68 -13.07
N ASP A 423 -21.47 14.54 -12.07
CA ASP A 423 -22.75 14.68 -11.38
C ASP A 423 -22.89 16.09 -10.76
N ASN A 424 -23.85 16.26 -9.86
CA ASN A 424 -24.13 17.53 -9.18
C ASN A 424 -23.63 17.56 -7.72
N ASN A 425 -22.89 16.53 -7.28
CA ASN A 425 -22.36 16.41 -5.94
C ASN A 425 -20.89 16.87 -5.93
N PRO A 426 -20.49 17.87 -5.13
CA PRO A 426 -19.12 18.36 -5.11
C PRO A 426 -18.09 17.30 -4.68
N ASP A 427 -18.50 16.29 -3.90
CA ASP A 427 -17.58 15.39 -3.18
C ASP A 427 -17.60 13.94 -3.70
N THR A 428 -18.14 13.69 -4.90
CA THR A 428 -18.16 12.34 -5.45
C THR A 428 -16.75 11.81 -5.70
N ILE A 429 -16.49 10.59 -5.23
CA ILE A 429 -15.22 9.87 -5.41
C ILE A 429 -15.44 8.75 -6.45
N PRO A 430 -14.74 8.77 -7.59
CA PRO A 430 -14.77 7.67 -8.56
C PRO A 430 -14.31 6.34 -7.93
N ASP A 431 -14.90 5.23 -8.35
CA ASP A 431 -14.65 3.89 -7.79
C ASP A 431 -13.36 3.21 -8.29
N GLY A 432 -12.61 3.87 -9.19
CA GLY A 432 -11.42 3.31 -9.83
C GLY A 432 -11.70 2.52 -11.11
N SER A 433 -12.96 2.35 -11.51
CA SER A 433 -13.32 1.76 -12.79
C SER A 433 -12.81 2.63 -13.94
N ILE A 434 -12.10 2.03 -14.89
CA ILE A 434 -11.48 2.76 -16.00
C ILE A 434 -12.54 3.15 -17.03
N ILE A 435 -12.75 4.46 -17.19
CA ILE A 435 -13.66 5.03 -18.18
C ILE A 435 -12.94 5.29 -19.51
N THR A 436 -11.68 5.73 -19.45
CA THR A 436 -10.89 6.05 -20.64
C THR A 436 -9.40 5.99 -20.34
N THR A 437 -8.60 5.75 -21.38
CA THR A 437 -7.13 5.85 -21.34
C THR A 437 -6.61 7.13 -22.01
N SER A 438 -7.50 7.88 -22.65
CA SER A 438 -7.19 9.15 -23.30
C SER A 438 -7.07 10.28 -22.29
N ASN A 439 -6.25 11.29 -22.59
CA ASN A 439 -6.10 12.53 -21.81
C ASN A 439 -7.26 13.53 -22.01
N SER A 440 -8.41 13.03 -22.44
CA SER A 440 -9.63 13.80 -22.68
C SER A 440 -10.85 12.89 -22.59
N TYR A 441 -11.96 13.44 -22.11
CA TYR A 441 -13.23 12.74 -22.04
C TYR A 441 -14.39 13.64 -22.46
N THR A 442 -15.24 13.13 -23.36
CA THR A 442 -16.44 13.83 -23.83
C THR A 442 -17.67 13.17 -23.23
N PHE A 443 -18.56 13.98 -22.66
CA PHE A 443 -19.78 13.52 -22.00
C PHE A 443 -20.97 14.42 -22.32
N SER A 444 -22.17 13.85 -22.21
CA SER A 444 -23.43 14.58 -22.36
C SER A 444 -23.64 15.50 -21.17
N ARG A 445 -24.20 16.70 -21.42
CA ARG A 445 -24.52 17.67 -20.37
C ARG A 445 -25.44 17.07 -19.29
N PRO A 446 -25.06 17.12 -18.00
CA PRO A 446 -25.95 16.80 -16.89
C PRO A 446 -27.12 17.78 -16.76
N SER A 447 -28.22 17.35 -16.13
CA SER A 447 -29.31 18.26 -15.78
C SER A 447 -28.92 19.18 -14.62
N GLY A 448 -29.39 20.43 -14.65
CA GLY A 448 -29.11 21.42 -13.61
C GLY A 448 -28.52 22.73 -14.13
N SER A 449 -28.17 23.61 -13.19
CA SER A 449 -27.53 24.92 -13.42
C SER A 449 -26.01 24.89 -13.28
N SER A 450 -25.46 23.85 -12.65
CA SER A 450 -24.04 23.57 -12.57
C SER A 450 -23.84 22.06 -12.39
N PHE A 451 -22.61 21.60 -12.57
CA PHE A 451 -22.21 20.22 -12.34
C PHE A 451 -20.71 20.16 -12.00
N TYR A 452 -20.27 19.00 -11.53
CA TYR A 452 -18.89 18.70 -11.18
C TYR A 452 -18.34 17.58 -12.06
N ILE A 453 -17.05 17.67 -12.36
CA ILE A 453 -16.28 16.62 -13.03
C ILE A 453 -15.26 16.10 -12.02
N HIS A 454 -15.32 14.80 -11.74
CA HIS A 454 -14.45 14.09 -10.82
C HIS A 454 -13.54 13.18 -11.61
N ILE A 455 -12.22 13.32 -11.44
CA ILE A 455 -11.24 12.53 -12.19
C ILE A 455 -10.21 11.97 -11.22
N ALA A 456 -10.02 10.65 -11.26
CA ALA A 456 -8.91 9.95 -10.62
C ALA A 456 -8.09 9.21 -11.68
N ALA A 457 -6.77 9.21 -11.53
CA ALA A 457 -5.86 8.40 -12.32
C ALA A 457 -5.63 7.04 -11.65
N VAL A 458 -5.44 6.01 -12.47
CA VAL A 458 -5.19 4.64 -12.01
C VAL A 458 -4.00 4.08 -12.78
N ASP A 459 -3.04 3.46 -12.08
CA ASP A 459 -1.91 2.76 -12.67
C ASP A 459 -2.19 1.26 -12.92
N ASN A 460 -1.22 0.56 -13.51
CA ASN A 460 -1.33 -0.88 -13.79
C ASN A 460 -1.20 -1.76 -12.53
N ALA A 461 -0.68 -1.23 -11.43
CA ALA A 461 -0.68 -1.87 -10.11
C ALA A 461 -2.00 -1.69 -9.33
N GLY A 462 -2.92 -0.89 -9.86
CA GLY A 462 -4.22 -0.57 -9.26
C GLY A 462 -4.17 0.49 -8.17
N ASN A 463 -3.08 1.25 -8.05
CA ASN A 463 -3.07 2.42 -7.17
C ASN A 463 -3.88 3.55 -7.81
N ILE A 464 -4.67 4.25 -6.99
CA ILE A 464 -5.59 5.30 -7.42
C ILE A 464 -5.11 6.62 -6.84
N SER A 465 -5.00 7.65 -7.68
CA SER A 465 -4.59 9.00 -7.27
C SER A 465 -5.62 9.64 -6.34
N ALA A 466 -5.27 10.80 -5.76
CA ALA A 466 -6.28 11.73 -5.27
C ALA A 466 -7.22 12.17 -6.41
N VAL A 467 -8.43 12.59 -6.05
CA VAL A 467 -9.48 12.98 -7.00
C VAL A 467 -9.42 14.50 -7.23
N THR A 468 -9.38 14.91 -8.49
CA THR A 468 -9.62 16.31 -8.86
C THR A 468 -11.10 16.55 -9.08
N HIS A 469 -11.61 17.59 -8.43
CA HIS A 469 -13.00 18.06 -8.53
C HIS A 469 -13.02 19.39 -9.30
N TYR A 470 -13.75 19.45 -10.41
CA TYR A 470 -13.86 20.66 -11.22
C TYR A 470 -15.32 21.10 -11.36
N HIS A 471 -15.64 22.27 -10.81
CA HIS A 471 -16.97 22.88 -10.92
C HIS A 471 -17.15 23.58 -12.27
N THR A 472 -18.29 23.36 -12.93
CA THR A 472 -18.67 24.05 -14.15
C THR A 472 -19.98 24.82 -13.95
N ASP A 473 -19.89 26.15 -14.04
CA ASP A 473 -21.03 27.06 -13.97
C ASP A 473 -21.63 27.36 -15.36
N GLU A 474 -22.95 27.32 -15.46
CA GLU A 474 -23.68 27.85 -16.62
C GLU A 474 -23.89 29.37 -16.47
N LEU A 475 -22.84 30.16 -16.68
CA LEU A 475 -23.04 31.61 -16.89
C LEU A 475 -23.69 31.81 -18.26
N VAL A 476 -24.97 32.19 -18.25
CA VAL A 476 -25.72 32.62 -19.44
C VAL A 476 -25.62 34.15 -19.52
N SER A 477 -24.78 34.65 -20.41
CA SER A 477 -24.75 36.07 -20.76
C SER A 477 -25.71 36.34 -21.92
N VAL A 478 -26.80 37.05 -21.65
CA VAL A 478 -27.73 37.52 -22.68
C VAL A 478 -27.51 39.01 -22.91
N THR A 479 -27.21 39.41 -24.14
CA THR A 479 -27.21 40.82 -24.54
C THR A 479 -28.52 41.12 -25.26
N HIS A 480 -29.36 41.97 -24.69
CA HIS A 480 -30.57 42.47 -25.34
C HIS A 480 -30.40 43.94 -25.72
N PRO A 481 -30.54 44.31 -27.00
CA PRO A 481 -30.60 45.72 -27.38
C PRO A 481 -31.92 46.32 -26.89
N VAL A 482 -31.84 47.35 -26.05
CA VAL A 482 -32.99 48.18 -25.68
C VAL A 482 -32.92 49.48 -26.48
N SER A 483 -33.84 49.65 -27.42
CA SER A 483 -33.97 50.87 -28.21
C SER A 483 -35.19 51.66 -27.74
N ILE A 484 -34.99 52.90 -27.32
CA ILE A 484 -36.07 53.79 -26.91
C ILE A 484 -35.95 55.10 -27.70
N SER A 485 -37.07 55.54 -28.27
CA SER A 485 -37.18 56.80 -29.01
C SER A 485 -38.16 57.73 -28.31
N TYR A 486 -37.73 58.95 -28.02
CA TYR A 486 -38.60 60.02 -27.55
C TYR A 486 -38.64 61.13 -28.59
N ALA A 487 -39.84 61.67 -28.85
CA ALA A 487 -40.00 62.89 -29.62
C ALA A 487 -39.97 64.09 -28.66
N ILE A 488 -39.00 64.99 -28.85
CA ILE A 488 -38.89 66.22 -28.07
C ILE A 488 -39.42 67.35 -28.96
N ASP A 489 -40.40 68.11 -28.47
CA ASP A 489 -40.78 69.37 -29.11
C ASP A 489 -39.74 70.44 -28.74
N PRO A 490 -38.93 70.93 -29.70
CA PRO A 490 -37.89 71.91 -29.43
C PRO A 490 -38.43 73.27 -28.98
N ASN A 491 -39.74 73.51 -29.12
CA ASN A 491 -40.38 74.76 -28.72
C ASN A 491 -41.07 74.67 -27.35
N SER A 492 -41.00 73.52 -26.66
CA SER A 492 -41.58 73.36 -25.34
C SER A 492 -40.78 74.11 -24.27
N SER A 493 -41.44 74.93 -23.46
CA SER A 493 -40.83 75.62 -22.32
C SER A 493 -40.71 74.74 -21.07
N THR A 494 -41.17 73.49 -21.12
CA THR A 494 -41.06 72.53 -20.02
C THR A 494 -39.82 71.64 -20.20
N PRO A 495 -38.98 71.44 -19.16
CA PRO A 495 -37.84 70.53 -19.23
C PRO A 495 -38.27 69.10 -19.57
N PHE A 496 -37.62 68.49 -20.56
CA PHE A 496 -37.81 67.06 -20.83
C PHE A 496 -37.15 66.24 -19.73
N THR A 497 -37.95 65.42 -19.05
CA THR A 497 -37.45 64.37 -18.14
C THR A 497 -37.72 63.04 -18.82
N ALA A 498 -36.65 62.27 -19.09
CA ALA A 498 -36.82 60.93 -19.63
C ALA A 498 -37.60 60.07 -18.63
N PRO A 499 -38.64 59.34 -19.07
CA PRO A 499 -39.30 58.35 -18.22
C PRO A 499 -38.31 57.30 -17.71
N ASP A 500 -38.58 56.75 -16.53
CA ASP A 500 -37.86 55.58 -16.02
C ASP A 500 -37.98 54.42 -17.01
N ILE A 501 -36.88 53.69 -17.20
CA ILE A 501 -36.83 52.49 -18.05
C ILE A 501 -36.80 51.27 -17.12
N PRO A 502 -37.96 50.68 -16.79
CA PRO A 502 -37.97 49.51 -15.92
C PRO A 502 -37.41 48.29 -16.67
N ILE A 503 -36.32 47.73 -16.15
CA ILE A 503 -35.81 46.43 -16.57
C ILE A 503 -36.28 45.41 -15.54
N THR A 504 -37.32 44.65 -15.89
CA THR A 504 -37.84 43.60 -15.01
C THR A 504 -37.18 42.27 -15.35
N ASN A 505 -36.44 41.71 -14.39
CA ASN A 505 -35.90 40.36 -14.51
C ASN A 505 -36.97 39.34 -14.07
N HIS A 506 -37.44 38.52 -15.00
CA HIS A 506 -38.41 37.44 -14.73
C HIS A 506 -37.72 36.06 -14.57
N SER A 507 -36.39 36.00 -14.55
CA SER A 507 -35.66 34.75 -14.38
C SER A 507 -35.97 34.10 -13.03
N THR A 508 -36.07 32.78 -13.03
CA THR A 508 -36.31 31.96 -11.83
C THR A 508 -35.05 31.68 -11.03
N PHE A 509 -33.90 32.25 -11.40
CA PHE A 509 -32.60 32.12 -10.75
C PHE A 509 -31.87 33.47 -10.66
N PRO A 510 -30.91 33.63 -9.72
CA PRO A 510 -30.17 34.87 -9.55
C PRO A 510 -29.37 35.22 -10.80
N VAL A 511 -29.49 36.47 -11.28
CA VAL A 511 -28.70 36.99 -12.41
C VAL A 511 -28.12 38.35 -12.05
N GLN A 512 -26.91 38.62 -12.53
CA GLN A 512 -26.26 39.91 -12.43
C GLN A 512 -26.54 40.73 -13.69
N VAL A 513 -27.15 41.91 -13.53
CA VAL A 513 -27.46 42.82 -14.65
C VAL A 513 -26.46 43.98 -14.64
N SER A 514 -25.89 44.30 -15.80
CA SER A 514 -25.05 45.49 -15.99
C SER A 514 -25.39 46.18 -17.31
N VAL A 515 -25.25 47.51 -17.35
CA VAL A 515 -25.45 48.31 -18.57
C VAL A 515 -24.09 48.53 -19.22
N ALA A 516 -23.87 47.92 -20.38
CA ALA A 516 -22.58 47.98 -21.09
C ALA A 516 -22.29 49.35 -21.74
N GLY A 517 -23.33 50.15 -22.00
CA GLY A 517 -23.19 51.52 -22.51
C GLY A 517 -24.52 52.20 -22.86
N LEU A 518 -24.52 53.53 -22.87
CA LEU A 518 -25.63 54.36 -23.34
C LEU A 518 -25.14 55.20 -24.53
N LYS A 519 -25.90 55.20 -25.64
CA LYS A 519 -25.59 56.01 -26.83
C LYS A 519 -26.82 56.80 -27.26
N ALA A 520 -26.70 58.12 -27.28
CA ALA A 520 -27.73 59.01 -27.83
C ALA A 520 -27.51 59.20 -29.34
N THR A 521 -28.59 59.15 -30.12
CA THR A 521 -28.59 59.47 -31.55
C THR A 521 -29.75 60.41 -31.84
N SER A 522 -29.46 61.59 -32.39
CA SER A 522 -30.47 62.56 -32.85
C SER A 522 -30.74 62.35 -34.34
N GLY A 523 -31.98 62.09 -34.72
CA GLY A 523 -32.45 62.14 -36.11
C GLY A 523 -33.45 63.28 -36.28
N ILE A 524 -33.16 64.22 -37.18
CA ILE A 524 -34.14 65.24 -37.58
C ILE A 524 -35.05 64.56 -38.62
N GLY A 525 -36.34 64.41 -38.31
CA GLY A 525 -37.31 63.92 -39.29
C GLY A 525 -37.50 64.95 -40.40
N ASP A 526 -37.21 64.58 -41.64
CA ASP A 526 -37.43 65.43 -42.82
C ASP A 526 -38.93 65.72 -43.02
N ALA A 527 -39.39 66.85 -42.49
CA ALA A 527 -40.65 67.45 -42.90
C ALA A 527 -40.38 68.45 -44.03
N ALA A 528 -40.65 68.03 -45.27
CA ALA A 528 -40.54 68.88 -46.46
C ALA A 528 -41.43 70.15 -46.34
N PRO A 529 -40.96 71.35 -46.73
CA PRO A 529 -41.77 72.57 -46.66
C PRO A 529 -42.91 72.53 -47.69
N ARG A 530 -44.16 72.71 -47.24
CA ARG A 530 -45.30 72.95 -48.15
C ARG A 530 -45.26 74.41 -48.64
N PRO A 531 -45.34 74.70 -49.95
CA PRO A 531 -45.41 76.08 -50.44
C PRO A 531 -46.76 76.72 -50.14
N ILE A 532 -46.70 77.98 -49.71
CA ILE A 532 -47.84 78.88 -49.48
C ILE A 532 -48.53 79.19 -50.82
N ARG A 533 -49.84 78.95 -50.92
CA ARG A 533 -50.70 79.53 -51.96
C ARG A 533 -51.15 80.92 -51.50
N THR A 534 -50.71 81.98 -52.17
CA THR A 534 -51.38 83.28 -52.18
C THR A 534 -52.14 83.43 -53.50
N GLY A 535 -53.46 83.63 -53.41
CA GLY A 535 -54.30 83.99 -54.56
C GLY A 535 -54.59 85.50 -54.59
N THR A 536 -54.50 86.06 -55.80
CA THR A 536 -55.06 87.31 -56.37
C THR A 536 -54.70 88.64 -55.68
N ALA A 537 -54.28 89.71 -56.39
CA ALA A 537 -54.53 90.12 -57.78
C ALA A 537 -53.26 90.58 -58.51
#